data_AF-A0A8T6G709-F1
#
_entry.id   AF-A0A8T6G709-F1
#
_cell.length_a   1.000
_cell.length_b   1.000
_cell.length_c   1.000
_cell.angle_alpha   90.00
_cell.angle_beta   90.00
_cell.angle_gamma   90.00
#
_symmetry.space_group_name_H-M   'P 1'
#
loop_
_entity.id
_entity.type
_entity.pdbx_description
1 polymer ?
#
loop_
_entity_poly.entity_id
_entity_poly.type
_entity_poly.pdbx_seq_one_letter_code
_entity_poly.pdbx_strand_id
1 'polypeptide(L)'
;MPIYEYRCDVCNHKSSVLWRSFSPPDSIACSACGNGDTHRIISSVALHKTMGSKMSELDSKYDKMLDAADAGNPRADPNYYLSKATPLSEGVPD
;
A
#
# COMPACT_ATOMS: atom_id res chain seq x y z
N MET A 1 3.29 25.45 -21.30
CA MET A 1 3.60 26.37 -20.18
C MET A 1 3.57 25.57 -18.90
N PRO A 2 4.72 25.35 -18.24
CA PRO A 2 4.80 24.51 -17.04
C PRO A 2 4.17 25.20 -15.81
N ILE A 3 3.35 24.44 -15.09
CA ILE A 3 2.88 24.78 -13.74
C ILE A 3 3.89 24.19 -12.76
N TYR A 4 4.37 25.00 -11.83
CA TYR A 4 5.34 24.60 -10.83
C TYR A 4 4.72 24.69 -9.44
N GLU A 5 5.00 23.70 -8.59
CA GLU A 5 4.52 23.65 -7.21
C GLU A 5 5.66 23.90 -6.23
N TYR A 6 5.36 24.66 -5.19
CA TYR A 6 6.28 24.98 -4.10
C TYR A 6 5.64 24.64 -2.76
N ARG A 7 6.46 24.18 -1.83
CA ARG A 7 6.08 23.96 -0.43
C ARG A 7 6.90 24.86 0.47
N CYS A 8 6.23 25.51 1.42
CA CYS A 8 6.91 26.27 2.46
C CYS A 8 7.40 25.36 3.58
N ASP A 9 8.63 25.56 4.03
CA ASP A 9 9.24 24.78 5.11
C ASP A 9 8.74 25.18 6.50
N VAL A 10 8.10 26.34 6.63
CA VAL A 10 7.57 26.85 7.90
C VAL A 10 6.11 26.46 8.13
N CYS A 11 5.23 26.76 7.18
CA CYS A 11 3.78 26.54 7.33
C CYS A 11 3.26 25.31 6.56
N ASN A 12 4.13 24.63 5.79
CA ASN A 12 3.81 23.45 4.99
C ASN A 12 2.76 23.65 3.89
N HIS A 13 2.36 24.91 3.63
CA HIS A 13 1.40 25.29 2.61
C HIS A 13 1.97 25.04 1.21
N LYS A 14 1.13 24.52 0.31
CA LYS A 14 1.48 24.27 -1.10
C LYS A 14 0.95 25.41 -1.97
N SER A 15 1.80 25.97 -2.81
CA SER A 15 1.45 27.03 -3.77
C SER A 15 1.79 26.59 -5.19
N SER A 16 0.81 26.68 -6.09
CA SER A 16 0.96 26.37 -7.51
C SER A 16 1.06 27.69 -8.29
N VAL A 17 2.11 27.82 -9.12
CA VAL A 17 2.38 29.02 -9.91
C VAL A 17 2.65 28.65 -11.36
N LEU A 18 1.91 29.30 -12.26
CA LEU A 18 2.12 29.20 -13.69
C LEU A 18 3.26 30.14 -14.12
N TRP A 19 4.34 29.57 -14.62
CA TRP A 19 5.47 30.37 -15.14
C TRP A 19 5.43 30.39 -16.67
N ARG A 20 5.59 31.59 -17.24
CA ARG A 20 5.59 31.81 -18.70
C ARG A 20 6.92 31.42 -19.38
N SER A 21 7.91 31.01 -18.60
CA SER A 21 9.23 30.56 -19.04
C SER A 21 9.53 29.16 -18.49
N PHE A 22 10.56 28.51 -19.03
CA PHE A 22 11.10 27.24 -18.51
C PHE A 22 12.12 27.44 -17.38
N SER A 23 12.36 28.69 -16.98
CA SER A 23 13.33 29.08 -15.95
C SER A 23 12.59 29.76 -14.78
N PRO A 24 11.86 29.00 -13.95
CA PRO A 24 11.26 29.54 -12.75
C PRO A 24 12.35 29.84 -11.69
N PRO A 25 12.08 30.74 -10.73
CA PRO A 25 12.96 30.96 -9.59
C PRO A 25 12.98 29.73 -8.66
N ASP A 26 14.09 29.53 -7.93
CA ASP A 26 14.23 28.37 -7.03
C ASP A 26 13.31 28.45 -5.79
N SER A 27 13.00 29.66 -5.34
CA SER A 27 12.07 29.91 -4.24
C SER A 27 11.10 31.04 -4.57
N ILE A 28 9.94 31.00 -3.91
CA ILE A 28 8.89 32.02 -3.98
C ILE A 28 8.43 32.39 -2.57
N ALA A 29 7.82 33.58 -2.43
CA ALA A 29 7.14 33.92 -1.19
C ALA A 29 5.89 33.04 -1.01
N CYS A 30 5.74 32.44 0.16
CA CYS A 30 4.58 31.63 0.48
C CYS A 30 3.29 32.48 0.48
N SER A 31 2.25 32.02 -0.22
CA SER A 31 0.96 32.72 -0.27
C SER A 31 0.20 32.77 1.06
N ALA A 32 0.57 31.91 2.03
CA ALA A 32 -0.11 31.81 3.32
C ALA A 32 0.60 32.59 4.44
N CYS A 33 1.93 32.51 4.53
CA CYS A 33 2.70 33.14 5.61
C CYS A 33 3.67 34.23 5.14
N GLY A 34 3.86 34.41 3.83
CA GLY A 34 4.79 35.38 3.26
C GLY A 34 6.28 35.00 3.38
N ASN A 35 6.62 33.88 4.01
CA ASN A 35 8.01 33.47 4.16
C ASN A 35 8.66 33.11 2.82
N GLY A 36 9.95 33.42 2.68
CA GLY A 36 10.74 33.14 1.47
C GLY A 36 11.30 31.71 1.40
N ASP A 37 11.30 30.97 2.51
CA ASP A 37 11.79 29.58 2.55
C ASP A 37 10.73 28.64 1.98
N THR A 38 10.76 28.53 0.67
CA THR A 38 10.01 27.54 -0.09
C THR A 38 10.94 26.79 -1.02
N HIS A 39 10.64 25.50 -1.22
CA HIS A 39 11.33 24.67 -2.19
C HIS A 39 10.32 24.08 -3.18
N ARG A 40 10.80 23.78 -4.38
CA ARG A 40 9.99 23.19 -5.43
C ARG A 40 9.67 21.72 -5.12
N ILE A 41 8.42 21.32 -5.32
CA ILE A 41 7.94 19.95 -5.13
C ILE A 41 7.33 19.38 -6.41
N ILE A 42 7.24 18.04 -6.46
CA ILE A 42 6.50 17.31 -7.48
C ILE A 42 5.20 16.85 -6.84
N SER A 43 4.08 17.08 -7.52
CA SER A 43 2.76 16.66 -7.05
C SER A 43 2.67 15.13 -6.96
N SER A 44 1.89 14.64 -5.99
CA SER A 44 1.60 13.22 -5.89
C SER A 44 0.76 12.78 -7.09
N VAL A 45 1.20 11.74 -7.79
CA VAL A 45 0.44 11.16 -8.90
C VAL A 45 -0.50 10.07 -8.39
N ALA A 46 -1.73 10.04 -8.92
CA ALA A 46 -2.65 8.93 -8.72
C ALA A 46 -2.45 7.91 -9.86
N LEU A 47 -1.99 6.71 -9.52
CA LEU A 47 -1.87 5.61 -10.48
C LEU A 47 -3.21 4.89 -10.59
N HIS A 48 -3.81 4.90 -11.78
CA HIS A 48 -5.03 4.14 -12.04
C HIS A 48 -4.71 2.65 -12.17
N LYS A 49 -5.06 1.86 -11.16
CA LYS A 49 -4.88 0.40 -11.18
C LYS A 49 -5.82 -0.24 -12.20
N THR A 50 -5.29 -1.13 -13.04
CA THR A 50 -6.10 -1.97 -13.94
C THR A 50 -6.95 -2.96 -13.13
N MET A 51 -8.00 -3.52 -13.72
CA MET A 51 -8.78 -4.56 -13.03
C MET A 51 -7.93 -5.79 -12.68
N GLY A 52 -7.01 -6.20 -13.55
CA GLY A 52 -6.10 -7.31 -13.28
C GLY A 52 -5.23 -7.08 -12.03
N SER A 53 -4.64 -5.89 -11.90
CA SER A 53 -3.84 -5.53 -10.72
C SER A 53 -4.68 -5.47 -9.43
N LYS A 54 -5.96 -5.08 -9.53
CA LYS A 54 -6.87 -5.11 -8.37
C LYS A 54 -7.19 -6.55 -7.97
N MET A 55 -7.39 -7.45 -8.93
CA MET A 55 -7.69 -8.86 -8.64
C MET A 55 -6.52 -9.54 -7.92
N SER A 56 -5.29 -9.39 -8.43
CA SER A 56 -4.10 -9.99 -7.80
C SER A 56 -3.85 -9.52 -6.37
N GLU A 57 -4.22 -8.27 -6.05
CA GLU A 57 -4.09 -7.73 -4.70
C GLU A 57 -5.13 -8.34 -3.74
N LEU A 58 -6.35 -8.60 -4.24
CA LEU A 58 -7.40 -9.27 -3.47
C LEU A 58 -7.01 -10.71 -3.14
N ASP A 59 -6.49 -11.48 -4.10
CA ASP A 59 -6.11 -12.89 -3.90
C ASP A 59 -5.16 -13.03 -2.69
N SER A 60 -4.11 -12.21 -2.63
CA SER A 60 -3.14 -12.23 -1.52
C SER A 60 -3.72 -11.87 -0.14
N LYS A 61 -4.84 -11.14 -0.10
CA LYS A 61 -5.53 -10.78 1.13
C LYS A 61 -6.46 -11.90 1.57
N TYR A 62 -7.16 -12.53 0.62
CA TYR A 62 -8.03 -13.67 0.88
C TYR A 62 -7.23 -14.88 1.35
N ASP A 63 -6.08 -15.18 0.74
CA ASP A 63 -5.21 -16.28 1.16
C ASP A 63 -4.83 -16.17 2.64
N LYS A 64 -4.40 -14.98 3.09
CA LYS A 64 -4.05 -14.73 4.50
C LYS A 64 -5.23 -14.92 5.46
N MET A 65 -6.45 -14.59 5.01
CA MET A 65 -7.65 -14.78 5.81
C MET A 65 -8.01 -16.26 5.93
N LEU A 66 -7.85 -17.01 4.84
CA LEU A 66 -8.05 -18.46 4.81
C LEU A 66 -7.03 -19.15 5.73
N ASP A 67 -5.74 -18.83 5.58
CA ASP A 67 -4.67 -19.38 6.42
C ASP A 67 -4.92 -19.12 7.92
N ALA A 68 -5.37 -17.90 8.27
CA ALA A 68 -5.68 -17.54 9.65
C ALA A 68 -6.90 -18.29 10.20
N ALA A 69 -7.91 -18.56 9.36
CA ALA A 69 -9.08 -19.35 9.74
C ALA A 69 -8.72 -20.83 9.92
N ASP A 70 -7.85 -21.36 9.06
CA ASP A 70 -7.42 -22.76 9.09
C ASP A 70 -6.53 -23.05 10.29
N ALA A 71 -5.65 -22.12 10.68
CA ALA A 71 -4.76 -22.28 11.83
C ALA A 71 -5.47 -22.57 13.17
N GLY A 72 -6.72 -22.12 13.33
CA GLY A 72 -7.51 -22.33 14.56
C GLY A 72 -8.47 -23.53 14.51
N ASN A 73 -8.60 -24.19 13.35
CA ASN A 73 -9.59 -25.23 13.13
C ASN A 73 -8.93 -26.59 12.91
N PRO A 74 -8.94 -27.51 13.90
CA PRO A 74 -8.36 -28.84 13.75
C PRO A 74 -8.92 -29.63 12.56
N ARG A 75 -10.17 -29.35 12.15
CA ARG A 75 -10.79 -30.01 10.99
C ARG A 75 -10.30 -29.51 9.63
N ALA A 76 -9.64 -28.35 9.59
CA ALA A 76 -9.06 -27.81 8.37
C ALA A 76 -7.74 -28.49 7.99
N ASP A 77 -7.08 -29.18 8.94
CA ASP A 77 -5.88 -29.97 8.65
C ASP A 77 -6.19 -31.12 7.67
N PRO A 78 -5.51 -31.20 6.51
CA PRO A 78 -5.64 -32.31 5.58
C PRO A 78 -5.44 -33.69 6.21
N ASN A 79 -4.63 -33.79 7.26
CA ASN A 79 -4.30 -35.03 7.96
C ASN A 79 -5.16 -35.31 9.19
N TYR A 80 -6.22 -34.52 9.42
CA TYR A 80 -7.05 -34.63 10.61
C TYR A 80 -7.54 -36.07 10.89
N TYR A 81 -8.04 -36.78 9.87
CA TYR A 81 -8.53 -38.15 10.04
C TYR A 81 -7.43 -39.18 10.26
N LEU A 82 -6.25 -38.99 9.63
CA LEU A 82 -5.10 -39.87 9.81
C LEU A 82 -4.55 -39.80 11.23
N SER A 83 -4.47 -38.59 11.80
CA SER A 83 -3.99 -38.40 13.18
C SER A 83 -4.89 -39.07 14.24
N LYS A 84 -6.16 -39.32 13.91
CA LYS A 84 -7.15 -39.95 14.78
C LYS A 84 -7.34 -41.43 14.55
N ALA A 85 -6.78 -41.98 13.48
CA ALA A 85 -6.89 -43.39 13.18
C ALA A 85 -6.01 -44.21 14.12
N THR A 86 -6.52 -45.35 14.58
CA THR A 86 -5.70 -46.34 15.28
C THR A 86 -4.80 -47.05 14.28
N PRO A 87 -3.52 -47.30 14.63
CA PRO A 87 -2.61 -48.01 13.76
C PRO A 87 -3.07 -49.48 13.60
N LEU A 88 -2.97 -49.99 12.37
CA LEU A 88 -3.36 -51.37 12.03
C LEU A 88 -2.62 -52.43 12.85
N SER A 89 -1.45 -52.10 13.42
CA SER A 89 -0.66 -52.98 14.27
C SER A 89 -1.32 -53.31 15.62
N GLU A 90 -2.19 -52.46 16.13
CA GLU A 90 -2.88 -52.70 17.41
C GLU A 90 -4.11 -53.62 17.27
N GLY A 91 -4.55 -53.91 16.05
CA GLY A 91 -5.77 -54.68 15.77
C GLY A 91 -5.56 -56.13 15.34
N VAL A 92 -4.31 -56.61 15.29
CA VAL A 92 -4.00 -58.00 14.91
C VAL A 92 -3.85 -58.82 16.20
N PRO A 93 -4.80 -59.71 16.54
CA PRO A 93 -4.59 -60.68 17.60
C PRO A 93 -3.54 -61.72 17.15
N ASP A 94 -2.70 -62.16 18.10
CA ASP A 94 -1.68 -63.22 17.91
C ASP A 94 -2.26 -64.52 17.33
#